data_AF-A0A182PRI4-F1
#
_entry.id   AF-A0A182PRI4-F1
#
_cell.length_a   1.000
_cell.length_b   1.000
_cell.length_c   1.000
_cell.angle_alpha   90.00
_cell.angle_beta   90.00
_cell.angle_gamma   90.00
#
_symmetry.space_group_name_H-M   'P 1'
#
loop_
_entity.id
_entity.type
_entity.pdbx_description
1 polymer ?
#
loop_
_entity_poly.entity_id
_entity_poly.type
_entity_poly.pdbx_seq_one_letter_code
_entity_poly.pdbx_strand_id
1 'polypeptide(L)'
;MASLDQKREAFRKYLESAGAIDCLSKALIRLYQEDHKPDDACKFIRQVLCENCPTDEQVVEYMAELDEARRRIRQLERENRGLLMNVRRTASETNLELDSGLEELAADEACTSLLKTHLTQEVLEALKDVKTPAFKSTLLDCVQSGLKNRDSHVGVYAADPMAYSVFGALFNPLIEEYHAGFGAEAVQPELSWGEPADLENPDPEGQYVVSTRVRCARSVEGYPFHPRMQEDQYEQIYDKVREAVQNLPEELRGELNLLDALDADRKKELTEGHYLFKECDRFLDDAQANRFFPAGRAIFLNQTKTFVLWVNEEDHLRIISMQDGADIAQVYQRFITALETLGSHIPFQRDERLGYLTFCPTNLGTAIRASVHIRLPKLSADKARMEEAAANHKLQIRGVHGEHTDTDDGVLDVSNKRRLGLTEFEAVKEMVDGVKALIELEKELEAGGGGEGAADPADEQQVVEE
;
A
#
# COMPACT_ATOMS: atom_id res chain seq x y z
N MET A 1 -62.02 -27.58 22.78
CA MET A 1 -60.59 -27.70 23.13
C MET A 1 -60.39 -29.03 23.83
N ALA A 2 -59.44 -29.85 23.39
CA ALA A 2 -59.18 -31.12 24.05
C ALA A 2 -58.71 -30.86 25.50
N SER A 3 -59.23 -31.64 26.47
CA SER A 3 -58.83 -31.50 27.88
C SER A 3 -57.33 -31.80 28.04
N LEU A 4 -56.74 -31.35 29.13
CA LEU A 4 -55.32 -31.64 29.44
C LEU A 4 -55.04 -33.16 29.42
N ASP A 5 -56.00 -33.95 29.91
CA ASP A 5 -55.91 -35.41 29.93
C ASP A 5 -55.95 -36.01 28.53
N GLN A 6 -56.78 -35.46 27.63
CA GLN A 6 -56.80 -35.88 26.23
C GLN A 6 -55.48 -35.58 25.50
N LYS A 7 -54.82 -34.46 25.82
CA LYS A 7 -53.50 -34.12 25.26
C LYS A 7 -52.40 -35.06 25.77
N ARG A 8 -52.42 -35.39 27.08
CA ARG A 8 -51.48 -36.36 27.67
C ARG A 8 -51.64 -37.75 27.07
N GLU A 9 -52.89 -38.16 26.87
CA GLU A 9 -53.18 -39.48 26.30
C GLU A 9 -52.82 -39.55 24.82
N ALA A 10 -53.04 -38.49 24.04
CA ALA A 10 -52.57 -38.39 22.66
C ALA A 10 -51.03 -38.46 22.56
N PHE A 11 -50.31 -37.76 23.45
CA PHE A 11 -48.85 -37.79 23.48
C PHE A 11 -48.30 -39.17 23.91
N ARG A 12 -48.95 -39.82 24.88
CA ARG A 12 -48.60 -41.19 25.26
C ARG A 12 -48.79 -42.17 24.10
N LYS A 13 -49.93 -42.10 23.40
CA LYS A 13 -50.17 -42.93 22.19
C LYS A 13 -49.14 -42.67 21.11
N TYR A 14 -48.70 -41.41 20.94
CA TYR A 14 -47.62 -41.08 20.03
C TYR A 14 -46.31 -41.79 20.44
N LEU A 15 -45.87 -41.66 21.68
CA LEU A 15 -44.63 -42.29 22.16
C LEU A 15 -44.67 -43.83 22.06
N GLU A 16 -45.83 -44.43 22.29
CA GLU A 16 -46.05 -45.88 22.11
C GLU A 16 -45.98 -46.25 20.62
N SER A 17 -46.68 -45.51 19.74
CA SER A 17 -46.71 -45.78 18.29
C SER A 17 -45.36 -45.52 17.59
N ALA A 18 -44.59 -44.56 18.06
CA ALA A 18 -43.26 -44.22 17.54
C ALA A 18 -42.17 -45.18 18.07
N GLY A 19 -42.52 -46.13 18.95
CA GLY A 19 -41.56 -47.07 19.55
C GLY A 19 -40.63 -46.46 20.59
N ALA A 20 -40.78 -45.17 20.94
CA ALA A 20 -39.90 -44.48 21.88
C ALA A 20 -39.97 -45.11 23.29
N ILE A 21 -41.17 -45.48 23.75
CA ILE A 21 -41.33 -46.17 25.04
C ILE A 21 -40.67 -47.55 25.03
N ASP A 22 -40.82 -48.30 23.94
CA ASP A 22 -40.23 -49.64 23.81
C ASP A 22 -38.70 -49.60 23.79
N CYS A 23 -38.11 -48.66 23.03
CA CYS A 23 -36.66 -48.46 23.00
C CYS A 23 -36.09 -48.05 24.37
N LEU A 24 -36.71 -47.08 25.05
CA LEU A 24 -36.30 -46.67 26.40
C LEU A 24 -36.48 -47.79 27.41
N SER A 25 -37.58 -48.54 27.33
CA SER A 25 -37.83 -49.68 28.21
C SER A 25 -36.78 -50.76 28.04
N LYS A 26 -36.42 -51.10 26.79
CA LYS A 26 -35.33 -52.06 26.50
C LYS A 26 -33.99 -51.57 27.04
N ALA A 27 -33.67 -50.28 26.91
CA ALA A 27 -32.45 -49.70 27.45
C ALA A 27 -32.39 -49.77 28.98
N LEU A 28 -33.50 -49.46 29.65
CA LEU A 28 -33.60 -49.56 31.11
C LEU A 28 -33.57 -51.00 31.61
N ILE A 29 -34.19 -51.94 30.88
CA ILE A 29 -34.13 -53.37 31.20
C ILE A 29 -32.69 -53.87 31.09
N ARG A 30 -31.95 -53.52 30.03
CA ARG A 30 -30.54 -53.88 29.90
C ARG A 30 -29.71 -53.31 31.05
N LEU A 31 -29.89 -52.03 31.39
CA LEU A 31 -29.22 -51.41 32.54
C LEU A 31 -29.57 -52.11 33.87
N TYR A 32 -30.82 -52.57 34.03
CA TYR A 32 -31.24 -53.34 35.21
C TYR A 32 -30.60 -54.73 35.27
N GLN A 33 -30.37 -55.36 34.12
CA GLN A 33 -29.75 -56.68 34.01
C GLN A 33 -28.23 -56.67 34.17
N GLU A 34 -27.57 -55.50 34.12
CA GLU A 34 -26.13 -55.39 34.39
C GLU A 34 -25.78 -55.80 35.83
N ASP A 35 -24.89 -56.78 35.98
CA ASP A 35 -24.41 -57.27 37.27
C ASP A 35 -23.62 -56.20 38.03
N HIS A 36 -22.85 -55.38 37.29
CA HIS A 36 -22.15 -54.21 37.80
C HIS A 36 -22.75 -52.93 37.21
N LYS A 37 -23.38 -52.11 38.06
CA LYS A 37 -24.01 -50.87 37.59
C LYS A 37 -22.94 -49.87 37.12
N PRO A 38 -23.07 -49.30 35.91
CA PRO A 38 -22.13 -48.29 35.43
C PRO A 38 -22.28 -47.01 36.26
N ASP A 39 -21.15 -46.32 36.47
CA ASP A 39 -21.13 -45.04 37.21
C ASP A 39 -21.93 -43.94 36.50
N ASP A 40 -22.04 -44.00 35.16
CA ASP A 40 -22.87 -43.12 34.34
C ASP A 40 -23.95 -43.92 33.59
N ALA A 41 -25.10 -44.08 34.26
CA ALA A 41 -26.28 -44.72 33.69
C ALA A 41 -26.83 -44.01 32.44
N CYS A 42 -26.67 -42.69 32.33
CA CYS A 42 -27.15 -41.92 31.18
C CYS A 42 -26.29 -42.17 29.93
N LYS A 43 -24.97 -42.29 30.09
CA LYS A 43 -24.06 -42.71 29.01
C LYS A 43 -24.38 -44.12 28.52
N PHE A 44 -24.61 -45.05 29.44
CA PHE A 44 -25.02 -46.41 29.09
C PHE A 44 -26.32 -46.44 28.29
N ILE A 45 -27.36 -45.72 28.76
CA ILE A 45 -28.65 -45.64 28.05
C ILE A 45 -28.47 -45.03 26.65
N ARG A 46 -27.68 -43.97 26.50
CA ARG A 46 -27.40 -43.37 25.18
C ARG A 46 -26.74 -44.35 24.21
N GLN A 47 -25.77 -45.13 24.68
CA GLN A 47 -25.10 -46.16 23.86
C GLN A 47 -26.06 -47.29 23.46
N VAL A 48 -26.94 -47.73 24.37
CA VAL A 48 -27.94 -48.77 24.06
C VAL A 48 -29.00 -48.27 23.07
N LEU A 49 -29.37 -46.99 23.16
CA LEU A 49 -30.33 -46.38 22.23
C LEU A 49 -29.73 -46.10 20.83
N CYS A 50 -28.41 -46.03 20.72
CA CYS A 50 -27.72 -45.76 19.47
C CYS A 50 -26.45 -46.61 19.38
N GLU A 51 -26.59 -47.82 18.80
CA GLU A 51 -25.52 -48.81 18.69
C GLU A 51 -24.28 -48.31 17.90
N ASN A 52 -24.47 -47.28 17.05
CA ASN A 52 -23.41 -46.66 16.25
C ASN A 52 -23.04 -45.24 16.75
N CYS A 53 -23.41 -44.86 17.98
CA CYS A 53 -23.03 -43.56 18.52
C CYS A 53 -21.52 -43.55 18.80
N PRO A 54 -20.75 -42.58 18.26
CA PRO A 54 -19.36 -42.41 18.64
C PRO A 54 -19.25 -42.24 20.16
N THR A 55 -18.30 -42.95 20.77
CA THR A 55 -17.94 -42.72 22.17
C THR A 55 -17.37 -41.32 22.34
N ASP A 56 -17.41 -40.77 23.55
CA ASP A 56 -16.82 -39.45 23.84
C ASP A 56 -15.33 -39.40 23.43
N GLU A 57 -14.60 -40.51 23.59
CA GLU A 57 -13.21 -40.67 23.16
C GLU A 57 -13.07 -40.59 21.63
N GLN A 58 -13.94 -41.28 20.88
CA GLN A 58 -13.99 -41.20 19.42
C GLN A 58 -14.36 -39.80 18.92
N VAL A 59 -15.26 -39.09 19.62
CA VAL A 59 -15.58 -37.70 19.27
C VAL A 59 -14.35 -36.81 19.42
N VAL A 60 -13.59 -36.96 20.51
CA VAL A 60 -12.35 -36.20 20.73
C VAL A 60 -11.30 -36.54 19.65
N GLU A 61 -11.15 -37.82 19.30
CA GLU A 61 -10.25 -38.27 18.23
C GLU A 61 -10.66 -37.67 16.88
N TYR A 62 -11.94 -37.76 16.50
CA TYR A 62 -12.44 -37.16 15.25
C TYR A 62 -12.29 -35.64 15.23
N MET A 63 -12.43 -34.96 16.38
CA MET A 63 -12.17 -33.52 16.47
C MET A 63 -10.69 -33.20 16.23
N ALA A 64 -9.77 -33.99 16.79
CA ALA A 64 -8.33 -33.82 16.58
C ALA A 64 -7.94 -34.09 15.11
N GLU A 65 -8.45 -35.17 14.52
CA GLU A 65 -8.27 -35.50 13.10
C GLU A 65 -8.84 -34.40 12.19
N LEU A 66 -10.02 -33.88 12.50
CA LEU A 66 -10.64 -32.78 11.76
C LEU A 66 -9.78 -31.51 11.83
N ASP A 67 -9.21 -31.19 12.98
CA ASP A 67 -8.34 -30.04 13.16
C ASP A 67 -7.00 -30.22 12.42
N GLU A 68 -6.42 -31.41 12.43
CA GLU A 68 -5.22 -31.74 11.66
C GLU A 68 -5.48 -31.67 10.15
N ALA A 69 -6.57 -32.28 9.67
CA ALA A 69 -6.97 -32.23 8.27
C ALA A 69 -7.21 -30.79 7.81
N ARG A 70 -7.89 -29.97 8.63
CA ARG A 70 -8.08 -28.54 8.35
C ARG A 70 -6.76 -27.77 8.27
N ARG A 71 -5.79 -28.07 9.14
CA ARG A 71 -4.43 -27.48 9.06
C ARG A 71 -3.73 -27.89 7.77
N ARG A 72 -3.80 -29.16 7.40
CA ARG A 72 -3.16 -29.69 6.19
C ARG A 72 -3.78 -29.11 4.92
N ILE A 73 -5.11 -28.97 4.86
CA ILE A 73 -5.82 -28.31 3.75
C ILE A 73 -5.32 -26.88 3.58
N ARG A 74 -5.30 -26.08 4.65
CA ARG A 74 -4.79 -24.70 4.58
C ARG A 74 -3.35 -24.62 4.10
N GLN A 75 -2.50 -25.54 4.56
CA GLN A 75 -1.11 -25.61 4.12
C GLN A 75 -1.02 -25.93 2.61
N LEU A 76 -1.74 -26.95 2.14
CA LEU A 76 -1.74 -27.36 0.73
C LEU A 76 -2.34 -26.29 -0.18
N GLU A 77 -3.40 -25.60 0.26
CA GLU A 77 -3.98 -24.46 -0.47
C GLU A 77 -2.96 -23.33 -0.62
N ARG A 78 -2.22 -23.03 0.45
CA ARG A 78 -1.12 -22.06 0.43
C ARG A 78 0.01 -22.51 -0.51
N GLU A 79 0.46 -23.75 -0.43
CA GLU A 79 1.50 -24.30 -1.32
C GLU A 79 1.07 -24.27 -2.79
N ASN A 80 -0.17 -24.65 -3.10
CA ASN A 80 -0.72 -24.60 -4.46
C ASN A 80 -0.82 -23.18 -4.99
N ARG A 81 -1.30 -22.23 -4.17
CA ARG A 81 -1.29 -20.80 -4.51
C ARG A 81 0.13 -20.31 -4.77
N GLY A 82 1.07 -20.72 -3.93
CA GLY A 82 2.51 -20.51 -4.07
C GLY A 82 3.03 -20.92 -5.45
N LEU A 83 2.77 -22.16 -5.82
CA LEU A 83 3.19 -22.74 -7.10
C LEU A 83 2.57 -22.02 -8.29
N LEU A 84 1.26 -21.76 -8.26
CA LEU A 84 0.55 -21.04 -9.34
C LEU A 84 1.12 -19.64 -9.56
N MET A 85 1.34 -18.89 -8.49
CA MET A 85 1.90 -17.52 -8.55
C MET A 85 3.38 -17.48 -8.96
N ASN A 86 4.05 -18.63 -8.97
CA ASN A 86 5.45 -18.78 -9.38
C ASN A 86 5.62 -19.33 -10.78
N VAL A 87 4.53 -19.70 -11.47
CA VAL A 87 4.58 -20.01 -12.90
C VAL A 87 5.00 -18.73 -13.64
N ARG A 88 6.14 -18.80 -14.31
CA ARG A 88 6.67 -17.70 -15.13
C ARG A 88 6.49 -18.03 -16.60
N ARG A 89 6.23 -16.98 -17.39
CA ARG A 89 6.20 -17.07 -18.85
C ARG A 89 7.51 -17.60 -19.40
N THR A 90 7.41 -18.36 -20.48
CA THR A 90 8.56 -18.73 -21.31
C THR A 90 9.15 -17.49 -21.97
N ALA A 91 10.37 -17.61 -22.51
CA ALA A 91 10.98 -16.51 -23.26
C ALA A 91 10.14 -16.12 -24.48
N SER A 92 9.58 -17.10 -25.20
CA SER A 92 8.73 -16.84 -26.37
C SER A 92 7.43 -16.11 -26.01
N GLU A 93 6.77 -16.50 -24.92
CA GLU A 93 5.56 -15.81 -24.45
C GLU A 93 5.88 -14.39 -23.95
N THR A 94 7.02 -14.23 -23.27
CA THR A 94 7.50 -12.92 -22.80
C THR A 94 7.77 -11.98 -23.97
N ASN A 95 8.47 -12.46 -25.00
CA ASN A 95 8.80 -11.66 -26.18
C ASN A 95 7.55 -11.32 -26.99
N LEU A 96 6.62 -12.27 -27.15
CA LEU A 96 5.36 -12.00 -27.83
C LEU A 96 4.55 -10.89 -27.15
N GLU A 97 4.43 -10.94 -25.81
CA GLU A 97 3.72 -9.92 -25.05
C GLU A 97 4.40 -8.55 -25.16
N LEU A 98 5.74 -8.51 -25.16
CA LEU A 98 6.51 -7.29 -25.34
C LEU A 98 6.34 -6.69 -26.74
N ASP A 99 6.47 -7.51 -27.78
CA ASP A 99 6.36 -7.10 -29.18
C ASP A 99 4.93 -6.59 -29.46
N SER A 100 3.90 -7.36 -29.11
CA SER A 100 2.49 -6.94 -29.25
C SER A 100 2.14 -5.74 -28.39
N GLY A 101 2.64 -5.70 -27.15
CA GLY A 101 2.39 -4.58 -26.24
C GLY A 101 2.96 -3.26 -26.75
N LEU A 102 4.14 -3.29 -27.39
CA LEU A 102 4.75 -2.12 -28.02
C LEU A 102 3.95 -1.67 -29.26
N GLU A 103 3.55 -2.60 -30.13
CA GLU A 103 2.73 -2.28 -31.31
C GLU A 103 1.43 -1.56 -30.90
N GLU A 104 0.73 -2.09 -29.90
CA GLU A 104 -0.47 -1.47 -29.36
C GLU A 104 -0.19 -0.11 -28.68
N LEU A 105 0.92 0.01 -27.94
CA LEU A 105 1.31 1.26 -27.28
C LEU A 105 1.59 2.36 -28.30
N ALA A 106 2.25 2.01 -29.41
CA ALA A 106 2.55 2.93 -30.50
C ALA A 106 1.29 3.36 -31.26
N ALA A 107 0.31 2.46 -31.41
CA ALA A 107 -0.96 2.74 -32.08
C ALA A 107 -1.93 3.61 -31.25
N ASP A 108 -1.80 3.61 -29.92
CA ASP A 108 -2.67 4.39 -29.04
C ASP A 108 -2.23 5.86 -28.98
N GLU A 109 -2.81 6.71 -29.84
CA GLU A 109 -2.53 8.15 -29.88
C GLU A 109 -2.86 8.90 -28.57
N ALA A 110 -3.78 8.39 -27.75
CA ALA A 110 -4.18 9.04 -26.50
C ALA A 110 -3.19 8.78 -25.35
N CYS A 111 -2.41 7.70 -25.43
CA CYS A 111 -1.38 7.41 -24.44
C CYS A 111 -0.25 8.44 -24.49
N THR A 112 0.06 9.07 -23.35
CA THR A 112 1.14 10.05 -23.17
C THR A 112 2.17 9.61 -22.12
N SER A 113 2.18 8.32 -21.80
CA SER A 113 3.07 7.75 -20.77
C SER A 113 4.54 7.89 -21.14
N LEU A 114 5.41 8.07 -20.14
CA LEU A 114 6.86 8.05 -20.36
C LEU A 114 7.34 6.70 -20.91
N LEU A 115 6.67 5.59 -20.56
CA LEU A 115 6.92 4.29 -21.18
C LEU A 115 6.79 4.36 -22.70
N LYS A 116 5.71 4.95 -23.23
CA LYS A 116 5.49 5.08 -24.68
C LYS A 116 6.58 5.93 -25.35
N THR A 117 6.99 7.01 -24.70
CA THR A 117 8.04 7.89 -25.21
C THR A 117 9.38 7.18 -25.35
N HIS A 118 9.76 6.35 -24.35
CA HIS A 118 11.11 5.82 -24.23
C HIS A 118 11.28 4.34 -24.62
N LEU A 119 10.21 3.54 -24.63
CA LEU A 119 10.27 2.17 -25.14
C LEU A 119 10.14 2.19 -26.67
N THR A 120 11.26 2.39 -27.35
CA THR A 120 11.33 2.30 -28.81
C THR A 120 11.55 0.85 -29.27
N GLN A 121 11.34 0.57 -30.56
CA GLN A 121 11.67 -0.76 -31.12
C GLN A 121 13.14 -1.12 -30.88
N GLU A 122 14.06 -0.15 -31.02
CA GLU A 122 15.49 -0.37 -30.78
C GLU A 122 15.78 -0.74 -29.33
N VAL A 123 15.18 -0.03 -28.37
CA VAL A 123 15.30 -0.34 -26.94
C VAL A 123 14.69 -1.70 -26.63
N LEU A 124 13.55 -2.03 -27.23
CA LEU A 124 12.90 -3.33 -27.03
C LEU A 124 13.79 -4.49 -27.54
N GLU A 125 14.28 -4.41 -28.77
CA GLU A 125 15.17 -5.46 -29.34
C GLU A 125 16.45 -5.63 -28.51
N ALA A 126 17.00 -4.53 -27.99
CA ALA A 126 18.21 -4.59 -27.16
C ALA A 126 17.98 -5.27 -25.80
N LEU A 127 16.76 -5.20 -25.25
CA LEU A 127 16.48 -5.58 -23.86
C LEU A 127 15.56 -6.80 -23.69
N LYS A 128 14.78 -7.20 -24.70
CA LYS A 128 13.71 -8.20 -24.54
C LYS A 128 14.18 -9.59 -24.11
N ASP A 129 15.38 -9.99 -24.53
CA ASP A 129 16.00 -11.26 -24.14
C ASP A 129 16.89 -11.16 -22.87
N VAL A 130 17.06 -9.95 -22.33
CA VAL A 130 17.94 -9.69 -21.18
C VAL A 130 17.22 -10.00 -19.87
N LYS A 131 17.97 -10.55 -18.91
CA LYS A 131 17.48 -10.83 -17.55
C LYS A 131 18.44 -10.31 -16.50
N THR A 132 17.92 -9.84 -15.37
CA THR A 132 18.75 -9.48 -14.22
C THR A 132 19.46 -10.72 -13.65
N PRO A 133 20.73 -10.59 -13.21
CA PRO A 133 21.55 -11.77 -12.93
C PRO A 133 21.11 -12.55 -11.68
N ALA A 134 20.74 -11.87 -10.59
CA ALA A 134 20.34 -12.53 -9.34
C ALA A 134 18.87 -13.00 -9.36
N PHE A 135 17.94 -12.12 -9.74
CA PHE A 135 16.50 -12.39 -9.61
C PHE A 135 15.83 -12.87 -10.90
N LYS A 136 16.55 -12.84 -12.03
CA LYS A 136 16.06 -13.26 -13.36
C LYS A 136 14.82 -12.49 -13.81
N SER A 137 14.71 -11.23 -13.42
CA SER A 137 13.64 -10.35 -13.90
C SER A 137 13.81 -10.04 -15.37
N THR A 138 12.70 -9.92 -16.09
CA THR A 138 12.67 -9.57 -17.51
C THR A 138 12.25 -8.10 -17.69
N LEU A 139 12.39 -7.59 -18.91
CA LEU A 139 11.84 -6.28 -19.26
C LEU A 139 10.31 -6.25 -19.06
N LEU A 140 9.61 -7.35 -19.36
CA LEU A 140 8.16 -7.45 -19.19
C LEU A 140 7.74 -7.25 -17.74
N ASP A 141 8.48 -7.82 -16.77
CA ASP A 141 8.21 -7.61 -15.34
C ASP A 141 8.22 -6.10 -14.99
N CYS A 142 8.99 -5.29 -15.72
CA CYS A 142 9.13 -3.84 -15.49
C CYS A 142 8.09 -2.98 -16.23
N VAL A 143 7.61 -3.39 -17.41
CA VAL A 143 6.78 -2.54 -18.28
C VAL A 143 5.31 -2.97 -18.36
N GLN A 144 4.97 -4.18 -17.91
CA GLN A 144 3.63 -4.76 -18.05
C GLN A 144 2.49 -3.88 -17.52
N SER A 145 2.73 -3.07 -16.48
CA SER A 145 1.72 -2.14 -15.95
C SER A 145 1.37 -1.08 -16.99
N GLY A 146 2.35 -0.42 -17.60
CA GLY A 146 2.11 0.62 -18.61
C GLY A 146 1.66 0.07 -19.95
N LEU A 147 2.02 -1.18 -20.27
CA LEU A 147 1.47 -1.88 -21.44
C LEU A 147 -0.03 -2.16 -21.29
N LYS A 148 -0.55 -2.33 -20.08
CA LYS A 148 -1.98 -2.58 -19.85
C LYS A 148 -2.77 -1.32 -19.52
N ASN A 149 -2.17 -0.42 -18.74
CA ASN A 149 -2.81 0.79 -18.24
C ASN A 149 -2.31 2.01 -19.02
N ARG A 150 -2.95 2.28 -20.17
CA ARG A 150 -2.53 3.31 -21.13
C ARG A 150 -2.65 4.74 -20.62
N ASP A 151 -3.41 4.94 -19.54
CA ASP A 151 -3.54 6.22 -18.85
C ASP A 151 -2.48 6.45 -17.76
N SER A 152 -1.50 5.54 -17.63
CA SER A 152 -0.33 5.75 -16.75
C SER A 152 0.45 6.99 -17.18
N HIS A 153 0.86 7.84 -16.22
CA HIS A 153 1.81 8.91 -16.52
C HIS A 153 3.23 8.37 -16.80
N VAL A 154 3.67 7.37 -16.02
CA VAL A 154 5.01 6.78 -16.14
C VAL A 154 4.96 5.40 -16.80
N GLY A 155 4.26 4.44 -16.20
CA GLY A 155 4.01 3.12 -16.78
C GLY A 155 5.11 2.08 -16.58
N VAL A 156 6.17 2.39 -15.83
CA VAL A 156 7.25 1.44 -15.51
C VAL A 156 7.49 1.30 -14.02
N TYR A 157 7.91 0.10 -13.61
CA TYR A 157 8.39 -0.21 -12.28
C TYR A 157 9.64 -1.08 -12.38
N ALA A 158 10.56 -0.98 -11.43
CA ALA A 158 11.70 -1.90 -11.38
C ALA A 158 11.25 -3.23 -10.77
N ALA A 159 11.57 -4.37 -11.39
CA ALA A 159 11.22 -5.67 -10.82
C ALA A 159 12.18 -6.12 -9.70
N ASP A 160 13.41 -5.61 -9.70
CA ASP A 160 14.41 -5.76 -8.65
C ASP A 160 15.43 -4.62 -8.70
N PRO A 161 16.30 -4.43 -7.69
CA PRO A 161 17.28 -3.34 -7.66
C PRO A 161 18.19 -3.24 -8.89
N MET A 162 18.61 -4.37 -9.48
CA MET A 162 19.51 -4.36 -10.63
C MET A 162 18.80 -3.96 -11.92
N ALA A 163 17.45 -4.02 -11.97
CA ALA A 163 16.66 -3.65 -13.13
C ALA A 163 16.98 -2.22 -13.62
N TYR A 164 17.27 -1.30 -12.71
CA TYR A 164 17.67 0.07 -13.04
C TYR A 164 18.94 0.13 -13.88
N SER A 165 19.92 -0.72 -13.60
CA SER A 165 21.17 -0.80 -14.35
C SER A 165 21.04 -1.65 -15.62
N VAL A 166 20.42 -2.83 -15.50
CA VAL A 166 20.31 -3.82 -16.58
C VAL A 166 19.40 -3.33 -17.71
N PHE A 167 18.30 -2.66 -17.36
CA PHE A 167 17.37 -2.06 -18.32
C PHE A 167 17.58 -0.54 -18.39
N GLY A 168 18.81 -0.07 -18.15
CA GLY A 168 19.15 1.35 -18.08
C GLY A 168 18.87 2.12 -19.37
N ALA A 169 18.89 1.47 -20.53
CA ALA A 169 18.52 2.10 -21.81
C ALA A 169 17.05 2.59 -21.83
N LEU A 170 16.17 1.98 -21.02
CA LEU A 170 14.80 2.45 -20.80
C LEU A 170 14.71 3.36 -19.56
N PHE A 171 15.29 2.94 -18.44
CA PHE A 171 15.12 3.66 -17.17
C PHE A 171 15.81 5.02 -17.15
N ASN A 172 17.02 5.15 -17.69
CA ASN A 172 17.79 6.40 -17.61
C ASN A 172 17.10 7.59 -18.29
N PRO A 173 16.67 7.51 -19.57
CA PRO A 173 16.01 8.66 -20.21
C PRO A 173 14.67 9.00 -19.55
N LEU A 174 13.95 7.99 -19.04
CA LEU A 174 12.71 8.20 -18.29
C LEU A 174 12.94 8.90 -16.94
N ILE A 175 13.98 8.50 -16.21
CA ILE A 175 14.40 9.16 -14.95
C ILE A 175 14.82 10.60 -15.23
N GLU A 176 15.58 10.84 -16.30
CA GLU A 176 16.05 12.17 -16.67
C GLU A 176 14.88 13.11 -17.02
N GLU A 177 13.89 12.61 -17.77
CA GLU A 177 12.68 13.37 -18.11
C GLU A 177 11.82 13.64 -16.86
N TYR A 178 11.53 12.62 -16.06
CA TYR A 178 10.65 12.77 -14.88
C TYR A 178 11.26 13.66 -13.80
N HIS A 179 12.55 13.48 -13.50
CA HIS A 179 13.27 14.25 -12.47
C HIS A 179 13.96 15.50 -13.03
N ALA A 180 13.54 15.96 -14.21
CA ALA A 180 13.92 17.23 -14.83
C ALA A 180 15.45 17.48 -14.86
N GLY A 181 16.18 16.58 -15.55
CA GLY A 181 17.61 16.75 -15.84
C GLY A 181 18.56 15.92 -14.97
N PHE A 182 18.06 14.91 -14.24
CA PHE A 182 18.92 13.91 -13.61
C PHE A 182 19.51 12.96 -14.66
N GLY A 183 20.52 13.44 -15.39
CA GLY A 183 21.14 12.73 -16.51
C GLY A 183 21.95 11.49 -16.09
N ALA A 184 22.55 10.83 -17.08
CA ALA A 184 23.34 9.60 -16.88
C ALA A 184 24.48 9.76 -15.87
N GLU A 185 25.17 10.92 -15.88
CA GLU A 185 26.31 11.21 -15.01
C GLU A 185 25.93 11.90 -13.69
N ALA A 186 24.65 12.23 -13.50
CA ALA A 186 24.18 12.82 -12.25
C ALA A 186 24.17 11.76 -11.14
N VAL A 187 24.54 12.17 -9.93
CA VAL A 187 24.67 11.30 -8.75
C VAL A 187 23.82 11.89 -7.62
N GLN A 188 23.04 11.06 -6.97
CA GLN A 188 22.31 11.43 -5.75
C GLN A 188 23.32 11.77 -4.65
N PRO A 189 23.20 12.93 -3.98
CA PRO A 189 24.09 13.26 -2.87
C PRO A 189 23.99 12.24 -1.72
N GLU A 190 25.02 12.23 -0.89
CA GLU A 190 24.99 11.49 0.38
C GLU A 190 23.84 11.98 1.26
N LEU A 191 23.32 11.05 2.07
CA LEU A 191 22.23 11.33 2.98
C LEU A 191 22.60 12.50 3.89
N SER A 192 21.69 13.47 4.01
CA SER A 192 21.87 14.62 4.89
C SER A 192 20.53 15.08 5.43
N TRP A 193 20.32 14.83 6.73
CA TRP A 193 19.12 15.27 7.44
C TRP A 193 19.07 16.77 7.67
N GLY A 194 20.22 17.46 7.67
CA GLY A 194 20.32 18.84 8.13
C GLY A 194 19.87 19.00 9.58
N GLU A 195 19.52 20.21 9.98
CA GLU A 195 19.01 20.49 11.32
C GLU A 195 17.50 20.76 11.23
N PRO A 196 16.63 19.92 11.83
CA PRO A 196 15.17 20.14 11.76
C PRO A 196 14.72 21.51 12.29
N ALA A 197 15.47 22.09 13.22
CA ALA A 197 15.21 23.43 13.76
C ALA A 197 15.33 24.56 12.71
N ASP A 198 16.05 24.33 11.61
CA ASP A 198 16.18 25.29 10.51
C ASP A 198 14.95 25.28 9.57
N LEU A 199 14.04 24.32 9.74
CA LEU A 199 12.76 24.28 9.03
C LEU A 199 11.72 25.12 9.79
N GLU A 200 11.65 26.42 9.48
CA GLU A 200 10.69 27.29 10.16
C GLU A 200 9.24 26.91 9.78
N ASN A 201 8.34 27.00 10.76
CA ASN A 201 6.92 26.78 10.57
C ASN A 201 6.37 27.73 9.47
N PRO A 202 5.81 27.19 8.36
CA PRO A 202 5.30 28.01 7.26
C PRO A 202 3.99 28.76 7.57
N ASP A 203 3.28 28.38 8.63
CA ASP A 203 2.02 28.99 9.08
C ASP A 203 2.00 29.13 10.63
N PRO A 204 2.77 30.06 11.21
CA PRO A 204 2.85 30.26 12.66
C PRO A 204 1.51 30.63 13.31
N GLU A 205 0.64 31.33 12.58
CA GLU A 205 -0.70 31.73 13.04
C GLU A 205 -1.74 30.62 12.92
N GLY A 206 -1.44 29.53 12.19
CA GLY A 206 -2.31 28.36 12.03
C GLY A 206 -3.59 28.66 11.24
N GLN A 207 -3.52 29.56 10.26
CA GLN A 207 -4.69 30.04 9.50
C GLN A 207 -4.95 29.24 8.22
N TYR A 208 -3.92 28.64 7.63
CA TYR A 208 -3.97 28.05 6.29
C TYR A 208 -3.72 26.54 6.31
N VAL A 209 -2.68 26.10 7.03
CA VAL A 209 -2.24 24.69 7.05
C VAL A 209 -3.08 23.90 8.05
N VAL A 210 -3.72 22.85 7.55
CA VAL A 210 -4.54 21.91 8.32
C VAL A 210 -3.67 20.84 8.98
N SER A 211 -2.76 20.23 8.22
CA SER A 211 -1.89 19.16 8.71
C SER A 211 -0.61 19.07 7.89
N THR A 212 0.43 18.52 8.49
CA THR A 212 1.76 18.35 7.89
C THR A 212 2.17 16.89 7.93
N ARG A 213 2.81 16.42 6.86
CA ARG A 213 3.19 15.02 6.69
C ARG A 213 4.52 14.88 5.96
N VAL A 214 5.41 14.04 6.47
CA VAL A 214 6.64 13.63 5.80
C VAL A 214 6.62 12.12 5.66
N ARG A 215 6.80 11.62 4.43
CA ARG A 215 6.97 10.19 4.17
C ARG A 215 8.21 9.89 3.35
N CYS A 216 8.75 8.69 3.51
CA CYS A 216 9.65 8.11 2.53
C CYS A 216 9.32 6.65 2.24
N ALA A 217 9.90 6.14 1.15
CA ALA A 217 9.97 4.71 0.89
C ALA A 217 11.37 4.17 1.17
N ARG A 218 11.43 2.93 1.65
CA ARG A 218 12.68 2.16 1.77
C ARG A 218 12.46 0.74 1.31
N SER A 219 13.46 0.25 0.59
CA SER A 219 13.55 -1.15 0.16
C SER A 219 14.60 -1.85 1.01
N VAL A 220 14.28 -3.05 1.48
CA VAL A 220 15.19 -3.86 2.31
C VAL A 220 16.26 -4.53 1.43
N GLU A 221 17.53 -4.38 1.80
CA GLU A 221 18.66 -4.99 1.10
C GLU A 221 18.54 -6.52 1.08
N GLY A 222 18.93 -7.14 -0.05
CA GLY A 222 18.90 -8.59 -0.24
C GLY A 222 17.55 -9.14 -0.74
N TYR A 223 16.53 -8.30 -0.85
CA TYR A 223 15.23 -8.65 -1.41
C TYR A 223 15.02 -7.98 -2.78
N PRO A 224 14.38 -8.66 -3.74
CA PRO A 224 13.92 -7.98 -4.95
C PRO A 224 12.68 -7.15 -4.65
N PHE A 225 12.19 -6.39 -5.63
CA PHE A 225 10.88 -5.75 -5.49
C PHE A 225 9.74 -6.76 -5.70
N HIS A 226 8.52 -6.31 -5.45
CA HIS A 226 7.33 -7.16 -5.39
C HIS A 226 7.08 -8.11 -6.59
N PRO A 227 7.37 -7.76 -7.86
CA PRO A 227 7.13 -8.66 -8.99
C PRO A 227 7.92 -9.97 -8.91
N ARG A 228 9.03 -9.98 -8.15
CA ARG A 228 9.91 -11.14 -7.96
C ARG A 228 9.93 -11.68 -6.54
N MET A 229 9.35 -10.96 -5.58
CA MET A 229 9.20 -11.42 -4.20
C MET A 229 8.48 -12.78 -4.13
N GLN A 230 8.89 -13.59 -3.16
CA GLN A 230 8.26 -14.85 -2.79
C GLN A 230 7.43 -14.67 -1.52
N GLU A 231 6.44 -15.55 -1.31
CA GLU A 231 5.50 -15.43 -0.18
C GLU A 231 6.23 -15.42 1.19
N ASP A 232 7.24 -16.27 1.36
CA ASP A 232 8.06 -16.33 2.57
C ASP A 232 8.90 -15.06 2.77
N GLN A 233 9.35 -14.43 1.70
CA GLN A 233 10.12 -13.19 1.77
C GLN A 233 9.27 -12.01 2.28
N TYR A 234 7.97 -11.98 1.93
CA TYR A 234 7.04 -11.00 2.51
C TYR A 234 6.96 -11.16 4.04
N GLU A 235 6.85 -12.40 4.53
CA GLU A 235 6.81 -12.72 5.96
C GLU A 235 8.14 -12.40 6.65
N GLN A 236 9.29 -12.67 6.01
CA GLN A 236 10.60 -12.32 6.55
C GLN A 236 10.80 -10.81 6.72
N ILE A 237 10.33 -9.99 5.76
CA ILE A 237 10.36 -8.53 5.89
C ILE A 237 9.47 -8.10 7.06
N TYR A 238 8.27 -8.68 7.19
CA TYR A 238 7.40 -8.42 8.35
C TYR A 238 8.08 -8.76 9.68
N ASP A 239 8.74 -9.92 9.78
CA ASP A 239 9.43 -10.34 10.99
C ASP A 239 10.59 -9.39 11.35
N LYS A 240 11.37 -8.93 10.36
CA LYS A 240 12.40 -7.90 10.55
C LYS A 240 11.81 -6.59 11.08
N VAL A 241 10.68 -6.16 10.54
CA VAL A 241 9.96 -4.98 11.03
C VAL A 241 9.48 -5.19 12.47
N ARG A 242 8.88 -6.36 12.76
CA ARG A 242 8.40 -6.70 14.11
C ARG A 242 9.50 -6.62 15.16
N GLU A 243 10.73 -7.01 14.82
CA GLU A 243 11.88 -6.86 15.70
C GLU A 243 12.35 -5.40 15.78
N ALA A 244 12.47 -4.71 14.65
CA ALA A 244 12.96 -3.34 14.61
C ALA A 244 12.07 -2.35 15.40
N VAL A 245 10.74 -2.48 15.30
CA VAL A 245 9.79 -1.57 15.98
C VAL A 245 9.83 -1.68 17.51
N GLN A 246 10.38 -2.76 18.08
CA GLN A 246 10.54 -2.89 19.53
C GLN A 246 11.59 -1.93 20.09
N ASN A 247 12.49 -1.44 19.24
CA ASN A 247 13.57 -0.53 19.60
C ASN A 247 13.18 0.95 19.42
N LEU A 248 11.95 1.22 18.97
CA LEU A 248 11.44 2.58 18.87
C LEU A 248 11.40 3.26 20.25
N PRO A 249 11.77 4.56 20.32
CA PRO A 249 11.70 5.33 21.57
C PRO A 249 10.26 5.42 22.06
N GLU A 250 10.09 5.80 23.33
CA GLU A 250 8.80 5.80 24.02
C GLU A 250 7.69 6.53 23.24
N GLU A 251 7.99 7.70 22.68
CA GLU A 251 7.04 8.50 21.88
C GLU A 251 6.56 7.83 20.58
N LEU A 252 7.33 6.86 20.06
CA LEU A 252 7.06 6.15 18.82
C LEU A 252 6.52 4.73 19.05
N ARG A 253 6.33 4.31 20.31
CA ARG A 253 5.77 3.00 20.62
C ARG A 253 4.34 2.88 20.09
N GLY A 254 4.01 1.69 19.62
CA GLY A 254 2.80 1.43 18.87
C GLY A 254 2.51 -0.05 18.70
N GLU A 255 1.54 -0.32 17.85
CA GLU A 255 1.07 -1.66 17.54
C GLU A 255 1.36 -1.97 16.07
N LEU A 256 1.96 -3.14 15.82
CA LEU A 256 2.14 -3.70 14.48
C LEU A 256 1.04 -4.75 14.24
N ASN A 257 0.16 -4.50 13.28
CA ASN A 257 -0.92 -5.42 12.93
C ASN A 257 -0.72 -5.94 11.50
N LEU A 258 -0.75 -7.27 11.34
CA LEU A 258 -0.91 -7.88 10.02
C LEU A 258 -2.30 -7.54 9.46
N LEU A 259 -2.38 -7.33 8.16
CA LEU A 259 -3.62 -6.94 7.49
C LEU A 259 -4.72 -8.01 7.61
N ASP A 260 -4.36 -9.29 7.58
CA ASP A 260 -5.29 -10.42 7.74
C ASP A 260 -5.72 -10.66 9.18
N ALA A 261 -5.02 -10.08 10.16
CA ALA A 261 -5.36 -10.13 11.58
C ALA A 261 -6.23 -8.94 12.03
N LEU A 262 -6.44 -7.94 11.17
CA LEU A 262 -7.32 -6.81 11.48
C LEU A 262 -8.78 -7.22 11.42
N ASP A 263 -9.51 -6.97 12.51
CA ASP A 263 -10.97 -7.06 12.50
C ASP A 263 -11.60 -5.91 11.70
N ALA A 264 -12.90 -6.04 11.41
CA ALA A 264 -13.62 -5.09 10.56
C ALA A 264 -13.67 -3.68 11.16
N ASP A 265 -13.79 -3.56 12.49
CA ASP A 265 -13.91 -2.27 13.17
C ASP A 265 -12.56 -1.54 13.16
N ARG A 266 -11.47 -2.26 13.43
CA ARG A 266 -10.11 -1.70 13.37
C ARG A 266 -9.73 -1.33 11.94
N LYS A 267 -10.05 -2.16 10.94
CA LYS A 267 -9.80 -1.85 9.53
C LYS A 267 -10.55 -0.57 9.13
N LYS A 268 -11.81 -0.42 9.57
CA LYS A 268 -12.62 0.77 9.34
C LYS A 268 -12.01 2.00 9.99
N GLU A 269 -11.62 1.93 11.26
CA GLU A 269 -10.96 3.04 11.99
C GLU A 269 -9.69 3.51 11.26
N LEU A 270 -8.84 2.58 10.84
CA LEU A 270 -7.59 2.91 10.15
C LEU A 270 -7.84 3.52 8.76
N THR A 271 -8.90 3.09 8.08
CA THR A 271 -9.29 3.62 6.76
C THR A 271 -9.87 5.03 6.88
N GLU A 272 -10.81 5.25 7.80
CA GLU A 272 -11.44 6.56 8.05
C GLU A 272 -10.43 7.58 8.62
N GLY A 273 -9.44 7.11 9.37
CA GLY A 273 -8.33 7.94 9.85
C GLY A 273 -7.21 8.20 8.81
N HIS A 274 -7.37 7.73 7.57
CA HIS A 274 -6.38 7.83 6.50
C HIS A 274 -5.00 7.23 6.84
N TYR A 275 -4.96 6.25 7.75
CA TYR A 275 -3.74 5.56 8.17
C TYR A 275 -3.47 4.32 7.33
N LEU A 276 -4.53 3.61 6.89
CA LEU A 276 -4.39 2.42 6.07
C LEU A 276 -4.16 2.80 4.61
N PHE A 277 -3.27 2.07 3.94
CA PHE A 277 -3.12 2.16 2.49
C PHE A 277 -4.35 1.62 1.76
N LYS A 278 -4.55 2.09 0.53
CA LYS A 278 -5.64 1.63 -0.32
C LYS A 278 -5.37 0.21 -0.83
N GLU A 279 -6.38 -0.63 -0.83
CA GLU A 279 -6.31 -1.97 -1.43
C GLU A 279 -6.64 -1.91 -2.93
N CYS A 280 -6.07 -2.83 -3.71
CA CYS A 280 -6.42 -3.06 -5.12
C CYS A 280 -6.16 -1.87 -6.06
N ASP A 281 -4.95 -1.32 -6.03
CA ASP A 281 -4.48 -0.42 -7.09
C ASP A 281 -4.18 -1.21 -8.37
N ARG A 282 -4.89 -0.90 -9.46
CA ARG A 282 -4.75 -1.64 -10.73
C ARG A 282 -3.36 -1.55 -11.36
N PHE A 283 -2.65 -0.43 -11.18
CA PHE A 283 -1.30 -0.27 -11.70
C PHE A 283 -0.36 -1.20 -10.93
N LEU A 284 -0.51 -1.29 -9.61
CA LEU A 284 0.25 -2.23 -8.77
C LEU A 284 -0.12 -3.70 -9.05
N ASP A 285 -1.39 -4.00 -9.27
CA ASP A 285 -1.85 -5.34 -9.64
C ASP A 285 -1.22 -5.81 -10.97
N ASP A 286 -1.27 -4.96 -11.98
CA ASP A 286 -0.69 -5.26 -13.29
C ASP A 286 0.83 -5.23 -13.28
N ALA A 287 1.45 -4.44 -12.40
CA ALA A 287 2.88 -4.51 -12.10
C ALA A 287 3.26 -5.78 -11.31
N GLN A 288 2.30 -6.62 -10.90
CA GLN A 288 2.52 -7.82 -10.07
C GLN A 288 3.02 -7.52 -8.66
N ALA A 289 2.71 -6.35 -8.11
CA ALA A 289 3.11 -5.94 -6.77
C ALA A 289 2.25 -6.59 -5.66
N ASN A 290 1.01 -6.93 -5.97
CA ASN A 290 0.06 -7.56 -5.05
C ASN A 290 0.09 -9.10 -5.08
N ARG A 291 1.18 -9.71 -5.57
CA ARG A 291 1.39 -11.16 -5.48
C ARG A 291 1.31 -11.61 -4.01
N PHE A 292 0.66 -12.74 -3.79
CA PHE A 292 0.45 -13.36 -2.46
C PHE A 292 -0.31 -12.49 -1.45
N PHE A 293 -1.04 -11.45 -1.87
CA PHE A 293 -1.80 -10.61 -0.94
C PHE A 293 -2.76 -11.44 -0.06
N PRO A 294 -2.85 -11.19 1.27
CA PRO A 294 -2.18 -10.15 2.06
C PRO A 294 -0.91 -10.62 2.81
N ALA A 295 -0.22 -11.68 2.36
CA ALA A 295 0.93 -12.23 3.07
C ALA A 295 1.99 -11.15 3.38
N GLY A 296 2.38 -11.07 4.66
CA GLY A 296 3.37 -10.10 5.18
C GLY A 296 2.98 -8.63 5.07
N ARG A 297 1.74 -8.29 4.66
CA ARG A 297 1.25 -6.91 4.64
C ARG A 297 0.85 -6.51 6.04
N ALA A 298 1.37 -5.38 6.50
CA ALA A 298 1.11 -4.91 7.85
C ALA A 298 1.10 -3.39 7.92
N ILE A 299 0.50 -2.90 8.99
CA ILE A 299 0.52 -1.51 9.39
C ILE A 299 1.00 -1.42 10.83
N PHE A 300 1.94 -0.51 11.07
CA PHE A 300 2.29 -0.07 12.41
C PHE A 300 1.74 1.33 12.65
N LEU A 301 1.13 1.55 13.81
CA LEU A 301 0.63 2.86 14.23
C LEU A 301 1.06 3.12 15.67
N ASN A 302 1.71 4.26 15.92
CA ASN A 302 2.05 4.67 17.28
C ASN A 302 0.81 5.10 18.09
N GLN A 303 0.94 5.13 19.42
CA GLN A 303 -0.17 5.43 20.33
C GLN A 303 -0.81 6.80 20.09
N THR A 304 -0.03 7.79 19.69
CA THR A 304 -0.50 9.16 19.42
C THR A 304 -1.01 9.35 17.99
N LYS A 305 -0.96 8.31 17.14
CA LYS A 305 -1.37 8.34 15.73
C LYS A 305 -0.63 9.39 14.86
N THR A 306 0.63 9.62 15.20
CA THR A 306 1.51 10.59 14.54
C THR A 306 2.66 9.94 13.77
N PHE A 307 2.85 8.64 13.92
CA PHE A 307 3.82 7.83 13.18
C PHE A 307 3.16 6.56 12.66
N VAL A 308 3.28 6.33 11.36
CA VAL A 308 2.73 5.19 10.63
C VAL A 308 3.85 4.53 9.84
N LEU A 309 3.87 3.20 9.84
CA LEU A 309 4.72 2.42 8.95
C LEU A 309 3.87 1.41 8.19
N TRP A 310 3.90 1.48 6.86
CA TRP A 310 3.32 0.45 6.00
C TRP A 310 4.39 -0.56 5.63
N VAL A 311 4.01 -1.83 5.65
CA VAL A 311 4.88 -2.95 5.33
C VAL A 311 4.31 -3.67 4.11
N ASN A 312 5.14 -3.82 3.07
CA ASN A 312 4.88 -4.59 1.86
C ASN A 312 3.66 -4.12 1.02
N GLU A 313 3.49 -2.82 0.86
CA GLU A 313 2.46 -2.25 -0.02
C GLU A 313 2.99 -2.03 -1.45
N GLU A 314 3.36 -0.82 -1.84
CA GLU A 314 4.04 -0.52 -3.11
C GLU A 314 5.56 -0.70 -2.99
N ASP A 315 6.11 -0.30 -1.84
CA ASP A 315 7.51 -0.51 -1.46
C ASP A 315 7.55 -1.42 -0.23
N HIS A 316 8.72 -1.98 0.10
CA HIS A 316 8.86 -2.84 1.27
C HIS A 316 8.44 -2.11 2.55
N LEU A 317 8.83 -0.84 2.67
CA LEU A 317 8.44 0.03 3.79
C LEU A 317 8.04 1.41 3.27
N ARG A 318 6.91 1.94 3.77
CA ARG A 318 6.63 3.38 3.75
C ARG A 318 6.60 3.93 5.17
N ILE A 319 7.55 4.80 5.47
CA ILE A 319 7.75 5.41 6.79
C ILE A 319 7.10 6.79 6.76
N ILE A 320 6.18 7.06 7.67
CA ILE A 320 5.31 8.24 7.62
C ILE A 320 5.27 8.89 9.01
N SER A 321 5.55 10.19 9.05
CA SER A 321 5.33 11.05 10.22
C SER A 321 4.32 12.13 9.85
N MET A 322 3.34 12.38 10.69
CA MET A 322 2.29 13.37 10.44
C MET A 322 1.70 13.95 11.72
N GLN A 323 1.11 15.13 11.63
CA GLN A 323 0.31 15.75 12.69
C GLN A 323 -0.55 16.90 12.14
N ASP A 324 -1.51 17.37 12.94
CA ASP A 324 -2.26 18.59 12.66
C ASP A 324 -1.38 19.85 12.83
N GLY A 325 -1.70 20.89 12.06
CA GLY A 325 -0.96 22.14 12.01
C GLY A 325 0.34 22.06 11.19
N ALA A 326 1.18 23.07 11.34
CA ALA A 326 2.30 23.38 10.46
C ALA A 326 3.69 23.19 11.07
N ASP A 327 3.81 22.52 12.22
CA ASP A 327 5.11 22.27 12.87
C ASP A 327 5.90 21.17 12.15
N ILE A 328 6.48 21.55 11.01
CA ILE A 328 7.29 20.67 10.16
C ILE A 328 8.57 20.20 10.86
N ALA A 329 9.17 21.02 11.71
CA ALA A 329 10.38 20.68 12.45
C ALA A 329 10.13 19.47 13.36
N GLN A 330 9.01 19.48 14.10
CA GLN A 330 8.61 18.35 14.94
C GLN A 330 8.28 17.10 14.11
N VAL A 331 7.52 17.23 13.02
CA VAL A 331 7.19 16.11 12.12
C VAL A 331 8.45 15.46 11.57
N TYR A 332 9.41 16.28 11.13
CA TYR A 332 10.64 15.83 10.50
C TYR A 332 11.63 15.22 11.49
N GLN A 333 11.78 15.79 12.69
CA GLN A 333 12.60 15.19 13.76
C GLN A 333 12.07 13.79 14.15
N ARG A 334 10.75 13.65 14.31
CA ARG A 334 10.11 12.35 14.58
C ARG A 334 10.36 11.36 13.46
N PHE A 335 10.24 11.82 12.21
CA PHE A 335 10.52 11.00 11.02
C PHE A 335 11.95 10.48 10.99
N ILE A 336 12.95 11.36 11.21
CA ILE A 336 14.38 10.99 11.25
C ILE A 336 14.62 9.95 12.34
N THR A 337 14.15 10.23 13.55
CA THR A 337 14.32 9.35 14.72
C THR A 337 13.78 7.94 14.45
N ALA A 338 12.59 7.85 13.87
CA ALA A 338 11.99 6.58 13.50
C ALA A 338 12.80 5.85 12.42
N LEU A 339 13.18 6.56 11.36
CA LEU A 339 13.87 5.99 10.21
C LEU A 339 15.27 5.49 10.56
N GLU A 340 16.04 6.23 11.36
CA GLU A 340 17.37 5.80 11.84
C GLU A 340 17.27 4.59 12.77
N THR A 341 16.25 4.57 13.65
CA THR A 341 16.01 3.42 14.52
C THR A 341 15.71 2.16 13.71
N LEU A 342 14.83 2.27 12.69
CA LEU A 342 14.54 1.16 11.78
C LEU A 342 15.78 0.77 10.96
N GLY A 343 16.51 1.74 10.42
CA GLY A 343 17.69 1.52 9.57
C GLY A 343 18.87 0.87 10.29
N SER A 344 18.97 1.03 11.62
CA SER A 344 19.98 0.32 12.43
C SER A 344 19.72 -1.19 12.56
N HIS A 345 18.50 -1.64 12.26
CA HIS A 345 18.08 -3.06 12.32
C HIS A 345 17.78 -3.65 10.94
N ILE A 346 17.35 -2.81 10.00
CA ILE A 346 16.94 -3.20 8.66
C ILE A 346 17.83 -2.46 7.65
N PRO A 347 18.80 -3.14 7.02
CA PRO A 347 19.63 -2.50 6.00
C PRO A 347 18.76 -2.12 4.79
N PHE A 348 18.89 -0.87 4.36
CA PHE A 348 18.13 -0.33 3.24
C PHE A 348 18.97 -0.29 1.96
N GLN A 349 18.34 -0.67 0.85
CA GLN A 349 18.94 -0.69 -0.47
C GLN A 349 19.21 0.74 -0.96
N ARG A 350 20.49 1.11 -1.04
CA ARG A 350 20.96 2.37 -1.63
C ARG A 350 21.93 2.08 -2.77
N ASP A 351 21.71 2.74 -3.90
CA ASP A 351 22.59 2.79 -5.05
C ASP A 351 23.42 4.07 -5.02
N GLU A 352 24.67 4.01 -5.50
CA GLU A 352 25.57 5.17 -5.50
C GLU A 352 25.04 6.31 -6.37
N ARG A 353 24.45 6.00 -7.52
CA ARG A 353 23.93 7.00 -8.46
C ARG A 353 22.52 7.41 -8.11
N LEU A 354 21.64 6.45 -7.88
CA LEU A 354 20.19 6.66 -7.76
C LEU A 354 19.70 6.86 -6.32
N GLY A 355 20.57 6.75 -5.32
CA GLY A 355 20.17 6.84 -3.92
C GLY A 355 19.36 5.65 -3.45
N TYR A 356 18.41 5.88 -2.55
CA TYR A 356 17.53 4.80 -2.08
C TYR A 356 16.68 4.28 -3.23
N LEU A 357 16.81 2.99 -3.52
CA LEU A 357 16.08 2.36 -4.60
C LEU A 357 14.66 2.02 -4.13
N THR A 358 13.70 2.31 -4.98
CA THR A 358 12.26 2.09 -4.77
C THR A 358 11.69 1.28 -5.92
N PHE A 359 10.48 0.77 -5.75
CA PHE A 359 9.80 0.01 -6.79
C PHE A 359 9.48 0.87 -8.02
N CYS A 360 8.99 2.10 -7.79
CA CYS A 360 8.70 3.07 -8.85
C CYS A 360 9.88 4.06 -9.03
N PRO A 361 10.33 4.37 -10.27
CA PRO A 361 11.41 5.33 -10.51
C PRO A 361 11.11 6.76 -10.03
N THR A 362 9.84 7.11 -9.85
CA THR A 362 9.43 8.44 -9.36
C THR A 362 9.82 8.68 -7.90
N ASN A 363 10.08 7.59 -7.16
CA ASN A 363 10.38 7.62 -5.72
C ASN A 363 11.88 7.39 -5.43
N LEU A 364 12.77 7.45 -6.43
CA LEU A 364 14.22 7.32 -6.24
C LEU A 364 14.84 8.48 -5.45
N GLY A 365 16.10 8.32 -5.07
CA GLY A 365 16.91 9.36 -4.43
C GLY A 365 16.73 9.39 -2.93
N THR A 366 16.18 10.50 -2.44
CA THR A 366 15.75 10.64 -1.04
C THR A 366 14.56 9.73 -0.72
N ALA A 367 13.74 9.45 -1.76
CA ALA A 367 12.39 8.89 -1.66
C ALA A 367 11.44 9.70 -0.77
N ILE A 368 11.75 10.97 -0.48
CA ILE A 368 10.96 11.81 0.43
C ILE A 368 9.86 12.56 -0.31
N ARG A 369 8.66 12.50 0.26
CA ARG A 369 7.57 13.41 -0.01
C ARG A 369 7.15 14.06 1.31
N ALA A 370 7.55 15.31 1.49
CA ALA A 370 6.99 16.22 2.47
C ALA A 370 5.79 16.91 1.86
N SER A 371 4.72 17.03 2.63
CA SER A 371 3.50 17.70 2.18
C SER A 371 2.71 18.34 3.30
N VAL A 372 1.85 19.28 2.92
CA VAL A 372 0.85 19.90 3.79
C VAL A 372 -0.53 19.76 3.17
N HIS A 373 -1.53 19.54 4.01
CA HIS A 373 -2.90 19.88 3.67
C HIS A 373 -3.13 21.34 3.99
N ILE A 374 -3.49 22.15 2.99
CA ILE A 374 -3.58 23.61 3.11
C ILE A 374 -4.85 24.15 2.44
N ARG A 375 -5.39 25.25 2.99
CA ARG A 375 -6.53 25.99 2.41
C ARG A 375 -6.05 27.34 1.89
N LEU A 376 -6.20 27.57 0.58
CA LEU A 376 -5.83 28.82 -0.09
C LEU A 376 -7.00 29.28 -0.96
N PRO A 377 -8.13 29.74 -0.37
CA PRO A 377 -9.38 29.93 -1.08
C PRO A 377 -9.33 30.95 -2.22
N LYS A 378 -8.51 32.00 -2.12
CA LYS A 378 -8.35 33.00 -3.19
C LYS A 378 -7.45 32.49 -4.31
N LEU A 379 -6.31 31.89 -3.97
CA LEU A 379 -5.37 31.35 -4.94
C LEU A 379 -5.96 30.16 -5.69
N SER A 380 -6.69 29.28 -4.99
CA SER A 380 -7.35 28.11 -5.59
C SER A 380 -8.46 28.48 -6.58
N ALA A 381 -9.00 29.71 -6.49
CA ALA A 381 -9.98 30.21 -7.45
C ALA A 381 -9.35 30.51 -8.82
N ASP A 382 -8.04 30.75 -8.88
CA ASP A 382 -7.27 30.90 -10.12
C ASP A 382 -6.27 29.74 -10.25
N LYS A 383 -6.77 28.64 -10.83
CA LYS A 383 -6.00 27.40 -11.00
C LYS A 383 -4.71 27.61 -11.78
N ALA A 384 -4.71 28.48 -12.80
CA ALA A 384 -3.53 28.72 -13.62
C ALA A 384 -2.42 29.41 -12.80
N ARG A 385 -2.78 30.46 -12.06
CA ARG A 385 -1.83 31.16 -11.17
C ARG A 385 -1.32 30.26 -10.06
N MET A 386 -2.18 29.41 -9.49
CA MET A 386 -1.79 28.44 -8.46
C MET A 386 -0.79 27.40 -8.99
N GLU A 387 -1.07 26.82 -10.16
CA GLU A 387 -0.18 25.85 -10.80
C GLU A 387 1.16 26.48 -11.20
N GLU A 388 1.16 27.71 -11.71
CA GLU A 388 2.37 28.47 -12.02
C GLU A 388 3.21 28.74 -10.76
N ALA A 389 2.58 29.23 -9.68
CA ALA A 389 3.26 29.48 -8.42
C ALA A 389 3.87 28.20 -7.85
N ALA A 390 3.11 27.09 -7.84
CA ALA A 390 3.63 25.80 -7.41
C ALA A 390 4.80 25.32 -8.28
N ALA A 391 4.72 25.45 -9.60
CA ALA A 391 5.78 25.07 -10.52
C ALA A 391 7.08 25.87 -10.29
N ASN A 392 6.96 27.19 -10.08
CA ASN A 392 8.10 28.08 -9.78
C ASN A 392 8.83 27.67 -8.49
N HIS A 393 8.09 27.13 -7.52
CA HIS A 393 8.64 26.61 -6.27
C HIS A 393 8.89 25.09 -6.29
N LYS A 394 8.82 24.44 -7.46
CA LYS A 394 9.06 23.00 -7.65
C LYS A 394 8.15 22.12 -6.79
N LEU A 395 6.94 22.58 -6.56
CA LEU A 395 5.89 21.87 -5.83
C LEU A 395 4.97 21.11 -6.78
N GLN A 396 4.28 20.12 -6.22
CA GLN A 396 3.18 19.41 -6.86
C GLN A 396 1.93 19.55 -6.00
N ILE A 397 0.82 19.91 -6.63
CA ILE A 397 -0.51 20.02 -6.02
C ILE A 397 -1.34 18.77 -6.39
N ARG A 398 -2.02 18.18 -5.41
CA ARG A 398 -2.99 17.07 -5.58
C ARG A 398 -4.24 17.32 -4.73
N GLY A 399 -5.31 16.56 -4.98
CA GLY A 399 -6.44 16.48 -4.06
C GLY A 399 -6.10 15.67 -2.80
N VAL A 400 -6.93 15.82 -1.76
CA VAL A 400 -6.69 15.28 -0.41
C VAL A 400 -6.64 13.75 -0.35
N HIS A 401 -7.27 13.06 -1.30
CA HIS A 401 -7.32 11.59 -1.37
C HIS A 401 -6.22 10.98 -2.24
N GLY A 402 -5.25 11.78 -2.71
CA GLY A 402 -4.03 11.29 -3.37
C GLY A 402 -3.93 11.66 -4.85
N GLU A 403 -3.25 10.82 -5.63
CA GLU A 403 -3.11 11.04 -7.07
C GLU A 403 -4.46 10.85 -7.76
N HIS A 404 -4.86 11.82 -8.59
CA HIS A 404 -6.10 11.78 -9.40
C HIS A 404 -7.43 11.91 -8.65
N THR A 405 -7.47 12.54 -7.47
CA THR A 405 -8.73 12.81 -6.73
C THR A 405 -9.11 14.29 -6.75
N ASP A 406 -10.39 14.59 -6.89
CA ASP A 406 -10.92 15.96 -6.87
C ASP A 406 -10.82 16.61 -5.47
N THR A 407 -10.78 17.94 -5.43
CA THR A 407 -10.69 18.75 -4.22
C THR A 407 -12.09 19.06 -3.67
N ASP A 408 -12.77 18.06 -3.09
CA ASP A 408 -14.18 18.21 -2.68
C ASP A 408 -14.38 19.22 -1.52
N ASP A 409 -13.35 19.50 -0.72
CA ASP A 409 -13.44 20.33 0.50
C ASP A 409 -12.64 21.66 0.47
N GLY A 410 -12.08 22.04 -0.69
CA GLY A 410 -11.22 23.24 -0.79
C GLY A 410 -9.89 23.12 -0.03
N VAL A 411 -9.46 21.90 0.29
CA VAL A 411 -8.17 21.56 0.87
C VAL A 411 -7.28 20.97 -0.22
N LEU A 412 -6.02 21.41 -0.29
CA LEU A 412 -5.03 20.97 -1.26
C LEU A 412 -3.93 20.15 -0.58
N ASP A 413 -3.45 19.08 -1.22
CA ASP A 413 -2.19 18.41 -0.86
C ASP A 413 -1.04 19.04 -1.66
N VAL A 414 -0.21 19.83 -1.00
CA VAL A 414 0.95 20.52 -1.61
C VAL A 414 2.22 19.86 -1.12
N SER A 415 3.08 19.42 -2.05
CA SER A 415 4.27 18.62 -1.73
C SER A 415 5.47 18.98 -2.59
N ASN A 416 6.69 18.63 -2.15
CA ASN A 416 7.87 18.70 -3.02
C ASN A 416 7.72 17.74 -4.20
N LYS A 417 7.95 18.25 -5.42
CA LYS A 417 7.94 17.44 -6.65
C LYS A 417 9.21 16.60 -6.77
N ARG A 418 10.37 17.22 -6.51
CA ARG A 418 11.69 16.60 -6.68
C ARG A 418 12.00 15.62 -5.55
N ARG A 419 12.58 14.47 -5.88
CA ARG A 419 13.07 13.46 -4.91
C ARG A 419 14.52 13.04 -5.14
N LEU A 420 15.05 13.31 -6.33
CA LEU A 420 16.37 12.87 -6.80
C LEU A 420 17.24 14.08 -7.18
N GLY A 421 18.54 13.99 -6.93
CA GLY A 421 19.52 15.06 -7.18
C GLY A 421 19.51 16.18 -6.12
N LEU A 422 19.07 15.87 -4.91
CA LEU A 422 19.06 16.77 -3.74
C LEU A 422 19.05 15.93 -2.46
N THR A 423 19.52 16.48 -1.35
CA THR A 423 19.52 15.84 -0.04
C THR A 423 18.11 15.78 0.56
N GLU A 424 17.94 14.96 1.60
CA GLU A 424 16.68 14.84 2.35
C GLU A 424 16.24 16.18 2.93
N PHE A 425 17.17 16.93 3.53
CA PHE A 425 16.90 18.27 4.05
C PHE A 425 16.44 19.24 2.96
N GLU A 426 17.14 19.28 1.82
CA GLU A 426 16.77 20.15 0.70
C GLU A 426 15.39 19.82 0.15
N ALA A 427 15.01 18.54 0.09
CA ALA A 427 13.68 18.12 -0.38
C ALA A 427 12.56 18.63 0.54
N VAL A 428 12.75 18.55 1.86
CA VAL A 428 11.78 19.09 2.83
C VAL A 428 11.79 20.62 2.81
N LYS A 429 12.96 21.23 2.69
CA LYS A 429 13.11 22.69 2.63
C LYS A 429 12.45 23.29 1.39
N GLU A 430 12.56 22.66 0.21
CA GLU A 430 11.83 23.08 -1.00
C GLU A 430 10.31 23.11 -0.75
N MET A 431 9.77 22.13 -0.02
CA MET A 431 8.35 22.13 0.38
C MET A 431 8.04 23.32 1.31
N VAL A 432 8.81 23.51 2.38
CA VAL A 432 8.58 24.56 3.37
C VAL A 432 8.63 25.96 2.75
N ASP A 433 9.69 26.24 1.98
CA ASP A 433 9.90 27.56 1.36
C ASP A 433 8.82 27.83 0.31
N GLY A 434 8.42 26.82 -0.46
CA GLY A 434 7.34 26.95 -1.44
C GLY A 434 5.97 27.16 -0.79
N VAL A 435 5.65 26.46 0.30
CA VAL A 435 4.38 26.65 1.03
C VAL A 435 4.30 28.06 1.63
N LYS A 436 5.39 28.59 2.19
CA LYS A 436 5.44 29.99 2.65
C LYS A 436 5.11 30.96 1.53
N ALA A 437 5.70 30.77 0.35
CA ALA A 437 5.43 31.63 -0.80
C ALA A 437 3.95 31.57 -1.24
N LEU A 438 3.34 30.38 -1.23
CA LEU A 438 1.91 30.24 -1.53
C LEU A 438 1.01 30.92 -0.48
N ILE A 439 1.36 30.85 0.80
CA ILE A 439 0.63 31.54 1.88
C ILE A 439 0.75 33.06 1.74
N GLU A 440 1.93 33.58 1.44
CA GLU A 440 2.10 35.03 1.22
C GLU A 440 1.30 35.51 0.00
N LEU A 441 1.27 34.71 -1.08
CA LEU A 441 0.44 35.00 -2.25
C LEU A 441 -1.07 35.01 -1.92
N GLU A 442 -1.53 34.08 -1.07
CA GLU A 442 -2.91 34.07 -0.59
C GLU A 442 -3.22 35.34 0.23
N LYS A 443 -2.34 35.73 1.16
CA LYS A 443 -2.49 36.96 1.97
C LYS A 443 -2.57 38.22 1.10
N GLU A 444 -1.75 38.30 0.04
CA GLU A 444 -1.81 39.40 -0.93
C GLU A 444 -3.16 39.47 -1.65
N LEU A 445 -3.70 38.32 -2.06
CA LEU A 445 -5.01 38.22 -2.69
C LEU A 445 -6.16 38.56 -1.71
N GLU A 446 -6.06 38.16 -0.45
CA GLU A 446 -6.99 38.49 0.62
C GLU A 446 -7.01 40.00 0.94
N ALA A 447 -5.84 40.65 0.90
CA ALA A 447 -5.69 42.09 1.10
C ALA A 447 -6.17 42.96 -0.08
N GLY A 448 -6.62 42.34 -1.19
CA GLY A 448 -7.10 43.05 -2.38
C GLY A 448 -6.01 43.42 -3.39
N GLY A 449 -4.81 42.84 -3.28
CA GLY A 449 -3.67 43.07 -4.20
C GLY A 449 -3.80 42.44 -5.59
N GLY A 450 -4.98 41.95 -5.98
CA GLY A 450 -5.25 41.33 -7.29
C GLY A 450 -5.52 42.34 -8.42
N GLY A 451 -4.75 43.42 -8.51
CA GLY A 451 -4.89 44.46 -9.54
C GLY A 451 -3.70 44.51 -10.50
N GLU A 452 -3.99 44.29 -11.79
CA GLU A 452 -3.23 44.67 -12.99
C GLU A 452 -2.01 43.82 -13.38
N GLY A 453 -2.25 42.89 -14.32
CA GLY A 453 -1.19 42.12 -14.98
C GLY A 453 -1.63 41.29 -16.18
N ALA A 454 -2.68 41.68 -16.92
CA ALA A 454 -2.93 41.18 -18.26
C ALA A 454 -3.63 42.28 -19.07
N ALA A 455 -2.86 42.97 -19.90
CA ALA A 455 -3.38 43.91 -20.87
C ALA A 455 -4.22 43.16 -21.90
N ASP A 456 -5.48 43.58 -22.06
CA ASP A 456 -6.38 43.14 -23.11
C ASP A 456 -5.91 43.76 -24.45
N PRO A 457 -5.55 42.98 -25.50
CA PRO A 457 -5.19 43.55 -26.77
C PRO A 457 -6.45 43.88 -27.57
N ALA A 458 -6.65 45.19 -27.76
CA ALA A 458 -7.20 45.83 -28.95
C ALA A 458 -8.69 45.59 -29.28
N ASP A 459 -9.50 46.56 -28.83
CA ASP A 459 -10.68 47.04 -29.58
C ASP A 459 -10.24 48.29 -30.38
N GLU A 460 -9.59 48.09 -31.53
CA GLU A 460 -9.41 49.14 -32.54
C GLU A 460 -10.49 48.97 -33.61
N GLN A 461 -11.57 49.73 -33.44
CA GLN A 461 -12.61 49.93 -34.43
C GLN A 461 -12.01 50.57 -35.70
N GLN A 462 -12.09 49.83 -36.81
CA GLN A 462 -12.05 50.41 -38.15
C GLN A 462 -13.28 51.29 -38.36
N VAL A 463 -13.06 52.54 -38.74
CA VAL A 463 -14.07 53.43 -39.31
C VAL A 463 -13.59 53.89 -40.69
N VAL A 464 -14.58 54.11 -41.56
CA VAL A 464 -14.58 54.79 -42.88
C VAL A 464 -14.44 53.81 -44.06
N GLU A 465 -15.55 53.31 -44.63
CA GLU A 465 -16.48 53.96 -45.60
C GLU A 465 -15.89 54.15 -47.02
N GLU A 466 -16.63 53.56 -47.97
CA GLU A 466 -16.65 53.70 -49.45
C GLU A 466 -15.41 53.38 -50.29
#